data_AF-A0A9E2CHG5-F1
#
_entry.id   AF-A0A9E2CHG5-F1
#
_cell.length_a   1.000
_cell.length_b   1.000
_cell.length_c   1.000
_cell.angle_alpha   90.00
_cell.angle_beta   90.00
_cell.angle_gamma   90.00
#
_symmetry.space_group_name_H-M   'P 1'
#
loop_
_entity.id
_entity.type
_entity.pdbx_description
1 polymer ?
#
loop_
_entity_poly.entity_id
_entity_poly.type
_entity_poly.pdbx_seq_one_letter_code
_entity_poly.pdbx_strand_id
1 'polypeptide(L)'
;MARAKLVIVFRFLGSQMLSSLRESARAEARGSEHRSGKRSSGSAGRGGSTGYGSRRVVMVLLIALGTLAGCAARMSFVEVVDHREASPPQHYSERFAEAYYSIDAVGNVDLVLRSSEPSEVDPADDITQVVHIRSVWRAIPGKTVAERTQINATVSYGIISGPMGVMFEGAGSVFYTENRRRDTLDGSLELALLRPTRRIGQAADVFQQAEMSGKFRATHDPRRVVQIVNEMKQRFSRE
;
A
#
# COMPACT_ATOMS: atom_id res chain seq x y z
N MET A 1 -38.73 4.74 2.66
CA MET A 1 -37.59 5.26 3.45
C MET A 1 -37.03 4.09 4.25
N ALA A 2 -35.79 3.65 4.21
CA ALA A 2 -34.58 4.08 3.51
C ALA A 2 -33.79 2.80 3.13
N ARG A 3 -33.51 2.62 1.85
CA ARG A 3 -32.53 1.67 1.33
C ARG A 3 -31.41 2.47 0.66
N ALA A 4 -30.81 3.38 1.41
CA ALA A 4 -29.50 3.91 1.06
C ALA A 4 -28.49 2.83 1.45
N LYS A 5 -28.41 1.77 0.63
CA LYS A 5 -27.34 0.79 0.73
C LYS A 5 -26.04 1.57 0.57
N LEU A 6 -25.13 1.34 1.49
CA LEU A 6 -23.77 1.86 1.55
C LEU A 6 -23.01 1.50 0.24
N VAL A 7 -23.22 2.27 -0.83
CA VAL A 7 -22.45 2.25 -2.11
C VAL A 7 -21.04 2.85 -1.91
N ILE A 8 -20.59 2.89 -0.65
CA ILE A 8 -19.89 4.04 -0.09
C ILE A 8 -18.42 3.74 0.22
N VAL A 9 -18.00 2.47 0.25
CA VAL A 9 -16.58 2.12 0.35
C VAL A 9 -15.91 2.11 -1.04
N PHE A 10 -16.68 2.25 -2.14
CA PHE A 10 -16.20 1.96 -3.49
C PHE A 10 -15.86 3.17 -4.36
N ARG A 11 -16.19 4.41 -3.96
CA ARG A 11 -15.89 5.57 -4.81
C ARG A 11 -14.42 6.00 -4.79
N PHE A 12 -13.65 5.57 -3.77
CA PHE A 12 -12.20 5.73 -3.78
C PHE A 12 -11.50 4.85 -4.85
N LEU A 13 -12.06 3.67 -5.18
CA LEU A 13 -11.58 2.81 -6.26
C LEU A 13 -11.98 3.28 -7.66
N GLY A 14 -13.11 3.98 -7.79
CA GLY A 14 -13.54 4.57 -9.06
C GLY A 14 -12.61 5.67 -9.57
N SER A 15 -12.04 6.49 -8.67
CA SER A 15 -11.20 7.62 -9.09
C SER A 15 -9.82 7.18 -9.62
N GLN A 16 -9.20 6.15 -9.04
CA GLN A 16 -7.91 5.61 -9.55
C GLN A 16 -8.07 4.77 -10.82
N MET A 17 -9.18 4.05 -10.98
CA MET A 17 -9.44 3.29 -12.21
C MET A 17 -9.81 4.21 -13.39
N LEU A 18 -10.52 5.32 -13.12
CA LEU A 18 -10.83 6.34 -14.14
C LEU A 18 -9.61 7.16 -14.55
N SER A 19 -8.61 7.37 -13.68
CA SER A 19 -7.34 8.00 -14.08
C SER A 19 -6.51 7.08 -14.98
N SER A 20 -6.45 5.78 -14.66
CA SER A 20 -5.74 4.78 -15.48
C SER A 20 -6.39 4.59 -16.87
N LEU A 21 -7.73 4.56 -16.94
CA LEU A 21 -8.46 4.51 -18.21
C LEU A 21 -8.32 5.80 -19.03
N ARG A 22 -8.23 6.98 -18.39
CA ARG A 22 -7.96 8.25 -19.09
C ARG A 22 -6.54 8.34 -19.62
N GLU A 23 -5.56 7.72 -18.97
CA GLU A 23 -4.18 7.64 -19.49
C GLU A 23 -4.04 6.62 -20.61
N SER A 24 -4.67 5.45 -20.52
CA SER A 24 -4.72 4.48 -21.64
C SER A 24 -5.47 5.03 -22.85
N ALA A 25 -6.60 5.73 -22.67
CA ALA A 25 -7.31 6.38 -23.77
C ALA A 25 -6.51 7.55 -24.40
N ARG A 26 -5.64 8.24 -23.63
CA ARG A 26 -4.71 9.25 -24.18
C ARG A 26 -3.52 8.63 -24.91
N ALA A 27 -3.09 7.43 -24.52
CA ALA A 27 -2.01 6.72 -25.22
C ALA A 27 -2.49 6.19 -26.59
N GLU A 28 -3.74 5.76 -26.70
CA GLU A 28 -4.33 5.28 -27.96
C GLU A 28 -4.66 6.43 -28.94
N ALA A 29 -5.07 7.59 -28.43
CA ALA A 29 -5.34 8.78 -29.26
C ALA A 29 -4.08 9.45 -29.86
N ARG A 30 -2.87 9.06 -29.44
CA ARG A 30 -1.60 9.55 -30.03
C ARG A 30 -1.04 8.63 -31.13
N GLY A 31 -1.74 7.55 -31.48
CA GLY A 31 -1.28 6.56 -32.45
C GLY A 31 -1.57 6.86 -33.92
N SER A 32 -2.33 7.91 -34.29
CA SER A 32 -2.79 8.09 -35.68
C SER A 32 -2.47 9.43 -36.34
N GLU A 33 -1.47 10.18 -35.86
CA GLU A 33 -0.97 11.35 -36.58
C GLU A 33 0.36 11.05 -37.30
N HIS A 34 0.20 10.82 -38.60
CA HIS A 34 0.96 11.51 -39.63
C HIS A 34 2.48 11.28 -39.71
N ARG A 35 2.90 10.46 -40.69
CA ARG A 35 4.15 10.74 -41.41
C ARG A 35 4.07 10.31 -42.88
N SER A 36 3.39 11.14 -43.65
CA SER A 36 3.56 11.23 -45.10
C SER A 36 4.58 12.31 -45.44
N GLY A 37 5.59 11.93 -46.23
CA GLY A 37 6.35 12.78 -47.17
C GLY A 37 7.10 14.02 -46.66
N LYS A 38 8.41 14.09 -46.89
CA LYS A 38 9.00 14.69 -48.11
C LYS A 38 10.51 14.86 -47.94
N ARG A 39 11.26 14.43 -48.95
CA ARG A 39 12.68 14.79 -49.17
C ARG A 39 12.81 16.31 -49.33
N SER A 40 13.87 16.89 -48.78
CA SER A 40 14.63 17.91 -49.51
C SER A 40 16.09 17.91 -49.07
N SER A 41 16.93 17.72 -50.08
CA SER A 41 18.36 18.01 -50.14
C SER A 41 18.58 19.52 -50.12
N GLY A 42 19.62 20.01 -49.44
CA GLY A 42 20.07 21.37 -49.68
C GLY A 42 21.05 21.94 -48.65
N SER A 43 22.27 22.10 -49.14
CA SER A 43 23.16 23.25 -48.88
C SER A 43 24.14 23.21 -47.71
N ALA A 44 25.40 23.29 -48.13
CA ALA A 44 26.57 23.56 -47.34
C ALA A 44 26.56 24.99 -46.76
N GLY A 45 27.01 25.11 -45.51
CA GLY A 45 27.30 26.39 -44.87
C GLY A 45 28.49 26.22 -43.94
N ARG A 46 29.69 26.43 -44.49
CA ARG A 46 30.93 26.68 -43.74
C ARG A 46 30.81 28.04 -43.06
N GLY A 47 31.08 28.09 -41.76
CA GLY A 47 31.25 29.32 -40.97
C GLY A 47 31.11 28.93 -39.50
N GLY A 48 32.18 28.85 -38.73
CA GLY A 48 32.84 30.03 -38.21
C GLY A 48 33.18 29.71 -36.76
N SER A 49 34.42 30.00 -36.41
CA SER A 49 35.09 29.65 -35.16
C SER A 49 34.52 30.34 -33.92
N THR A 50 35.00 29.85 -32.77
CA THR A 50 35.07 30.48 -31.43
C THR A 50 33.96 30.15 -30.43
N GLY A 51 34.34 29.49 -29.34
CA GLY A 51 33.48 29.20 -28.21
C GLY A 51 33.87 27.97 -27.38
N TYR A 52 35.16 27.66 -27.21
CA TYR A 52 35.66 26.53 -26.41
C TYR A 52 35.44 26.67 -24.88
N GLY A 53 34.54 27.56 -24.45
CA GLY A 53 34.30 27.90 -23.03
C GLY A 53 33.02 27.37 -22.38
N SER A 54 31.98 26.98 -23.14
CA SER A 54 30.62 26.88 -22.57
C SER A 54 30.03 25.47 -22.42
N ARG A 55 30.75 24.41 -22.86
CA ARG A 55 30.23 23.02 -22.77
C ARG A 55 30.41 22.36 -21.39
N ARG A 56 31.28 22.90 -20.53
CA ARG A 56 31.49 22.34 -19.17
C ARG A 56 30.42 22.74 -18.17
N VAL A 57 29.80 23.91 -18.32
CA VAL A 57 28.77 24.40 -17.38
C VAL A 57 27.44 23.64 -17.52
N VAL A 58 27.06 23.27 -18.75
CA VAL A 58 25.81 22.53 -19.01
C VAL A 58 25.85 21.11 -18.44
N MET A 59 27.03 20.47 -18.41
CA MET A 59 27.16 19.10 -17.90
C MET A 59 27.07 19.02 -16.36
N VAL A 60 27.53 20.06 -15.64
CA VAL A 60 27.43 20.13 -14.17
C VAL A 60 25.98 20.37 -13.73
N LEU A 61 25.21 21.16 -14.48
CA LEU A 61 23.80 21.43 -14.15
C LEU A 61 22.91 20.18 -14.29
N LEU A 62 23.20 19.31 -15.27
CA LEU A 62 22.46 18.04 -15.46
C LEU A 62 22.78 17.00 -14.39
N ILE A 63 24.01 16.98 -13.87
CA ILE A 63 24.40 16.07 -12.77
C ILE A 63 23.77 16.54 -11.45
N ALA A 64 23.69 17.85 -11.21
CA ALA A 64 23.03 18.40 -10.03
C ALA A 64 21.52 18.09 -9.99
N LEU A 65 20.81 18.19 -11.13
CA LEU A 65 19.38 17.85 -11.19
C LEU A 65 19.09 16.36 -10.97
N GLY A 66 20.02 15.46 -11.33
CA GLY A 66 19.86 14.01 -11.15
C GLY A 66 19.89 13.56 -9.69
N THR A 67 20.50 14.33 -8.79
CA THR A 67 20.58 13.99 -7.35
C THR A 67 19.33 14.36 -6.55
N LEU A 68 18.44 15.19 -7.13
CA LEU A 68 17.16 15.58 -6.53
C LEU A 68 16.01 14.63 -6.89
N ALA A 69 16.23 13.62 -7.75
CA ALA A 69 15.36 12.46 -7.85
C ALA A 69 15.58 11.54 -6.62
N GLY A 70 15.33 12.14 -5.46
CA GLY A 70 15.62 11.62 -4.15
C GLY A 70 14.69 10.49 -3.76
N CYS A 71 15.17 9.70 -2.83
CA CYS A 71 14.49 8.62 -2.12
C CYS A 71 12.99 8.89 -1.94
N ALA A 72 12.16 8.39 -2.85
CA ALA A 72 10.76 8.17 -2.55
C ALA A 72 10.73 7.23 -1.35
N ALA A 73 10.23 7.73 -0.22
CA ALA A 73 10.03 6.90 0.96
C ALA A 73 9.19 5.69 0.52
N ARG A 74 9.73 4.48 0.67
CA ARG A 74 8.99 3.27 0.32
C ARG A 74 7.76 3.20 1.21
N MET A 75 6.60 3.40 0.61
CA MET A 75 5.32 3.38 1.30
C MET A 75 4.85 1.94 1.48
N SER A 76 4.20 1.67 2.61
CA SER A 76 3.55 0.38 2.87
C SER A 76 2.24 0.30 2.10
N PHE A 77 1.99 -0.81 1.42
CA PHE A 77 0.77 -1.03 0.66
C PHE A 77 0.24 -2.45 0.89
N VAL A 78 -1.08 -2.58 0.87
CA VAL A 78 -1.77 -3.86 0.97
C VAL A 78 -2.82 -3.93 -0.12
N GLU A 79 -2.92 -5.10 -0.75
CA GLU A 79 -4.00 -5.48 -1.64
C GLU A 79 -4.93 -6.46 -0.90
N VAL A 80 -6.23 -6.20 -1.01
CA VAL A 80 -7.28 -7.08 -0.50
C VAL A 80 -8.11 -7.55 -1.69
N VAL A 81 -8.37 -8.85 -1.77
CA VAL A 81 -9.21 -9.46 -2.79
C VAL A 81 -10.42 -10.09 -2.11
N ASP A 82 -11.61 -9.58 -2.39
CA ASP A 82 -12.87 -10.06 -1.84
C ASP A 82 -13.49 -11.11 -2.76
N HIS A 83 -13.72 -12.31 -2.21
CA HIS A 83 -14.31 -13.45 -2.89
C HIS A 83 -15.77 -13.61 -2.45
N ARG A 84 -16.68 -12.85 -3.08
CA ARG A 84 -18.12 -13.00 -2.85
C ARG A 84 -18.72 -14.08 -3.73
N GLU A 85 -19.59 -14.90 -3.16
CA GLU A 85 -20.32 -15.92 -3.91
C GLU A 85 -21.14 -15.27 -5.05
N ALA A 86 -20.97 -15.77 -6.27
CA ALA A 86 -21.63 -15.30 -7.50
C ALA A 86 -21.20 -13.92 -8.06
N SER A 87 -20.04 -13.37 -7.67
CA SER A 87 -19.46 -12.18 -8.32
C SER A 87 -17.98 -12.39 -8.66
N PRO A 88 -17.46 -11.74 -9.72
CA PRO A 88 -16.02 -11.70 -9.95
C PRO A 88 -15.27 -11.14 -8.72
N PRO A 89 -14.07 -11.64 -8.41
CA PRO A 89 -13.26 -11.12 -7.30
C PRO A 89 -13.08 -9.60 -7.41
N GLN A 90 -13.23 -8.90 -6.29
CA GLN A 90 -13.05 -7.45 -6.23
C GLN A 90 -11.72 -7.13 -5.56
N HIS A 91 -10.93 -6.28 -6.22
CA HIS A 91 -9.59 -5.90 -5.76
C HIS A 91 -9.62 -4.49 -5.13
N TYR A 92 -9.01 -4.38 -3.95
CA TYR A 92 -8.85 -3.14 -3.20
C TYR A 92 -7.37 -2.96 -2.93
N SER A 93 -6.84 -1.75 -3.09
CA SER A 93 -5.46 -1.43 -2.76
C SER A 93 -5.42 -0.23 -1.83
N GLU A 94 -4.79 -0.41 -0.68
CA GLU A 94 -4.69 0.58 0.39
C GLU A 94 -3.23 0.91 0.65
N ARG A 95 -2.97 2.20 0.92
CA ARG A 95 -1.65 2.69 1.32
C ARG A 95 -1.66 3.06 2.79
N PHE A 96 -0.68 2.58 3.53
CA PHE A 96 -0.57 2.83 4.97
C PHE A 96 0.47 3.92 5.21
N ALA A 97 0.02 5.02 5.81
CA ALA A 97 0.87 6.15 6.17
C ALA A 97 1.78 5.83 7.37
N GLU A 98 1.29 5.01 8.29
CA GLU A 98 2.01 4.59 9.49
C GLU A 98 2.32 3.10 9.44
N ALA A 99 3.55 2.73 9.80
CA ALA A 99 3.99 1.35 9.88
C ALA A 99 5.04 1.19 10.99
N TYR A 100 4.71 0.42 12.02
CA TYR A 100 5.55 0.21 13.20
C TYR A 100 5.71 -1.27 13.49
N TYR A 101 6.86 -1.66 14.06
CA TYR A 101 7.05 -3.01 14.55
C TYR A 101 7.72 -3.04 15.92
N SER A 102 7.54 -4.16 16.60
CA SER A 102 8.25 -4.53 17.82
C SER A 102 8.56 -6.02 17.81
N ILE A 103 9.57 -6.39 18.60
CA ILE A 103 9.96 -7.78 18.80
C ILE A 103 9.78 -8.08 20.28
N ASP A 104 9.05 -9.16 20.60
CA ASP A 104 8.85 -9.58 21.99
C ASP A 104 10.07 -10.35 22.55
N ALA A 105 10.00 -10.72 23.82
CA ALA A 105 11.10 -11.45 24.49
C ALA A 105 11.36 -12.85 23.91
N VAL A 106 10.38 -13.44 23.22
CA VAL A 106 10.47 -14.77 22.58
C VAL A 106 10.94 -14.65 21.13
N GLY A 107 11.02 -13.43 20.59
CA GLY A 107 11.43 -13.16 19.22
C GLY A 107 10.27 -13.14 18.22
N ASN A 108 9.02 -13.11 18.68
CA ASN A 108 7.86 -12.87 17.82
C ASN A 108 7.88 -11.42 17.36
N VAL A 109 7.42 -11.19 16.13
CA VAL A 109 7.32 -9.84 15.57
C VAL A 109 5.85 -9.42 15.57
N ASP A 110 5.57 -8.31 16.25
CA ASP A 110 4.30 -7.59 16.14
C ASP A 110 4.50 -6.41 15.20
N LEU A 111 3.76 -6.41 14.10
CA LEU A 111 3.78 -5.39 13.05
C LEU A 111 2.40 -4.75 12.96
N VAL A 112 2.35 -3.42 12.94
CA VAL A 112 1.10 -2.67 12.72
C VAL A 112 1.25 -1.72 11.54
N LEU A 113 0.23 -1.69 10.69
CA LEU A 113 0.04 -0.70 9.64
C LEU A 113 -1.23 0.09 9.95
N ARG A 114 -1.20 1.42 9.85
CA ARG A 114 -2.37 2.28 10.06
C ARG A 114 -2.51 3.32 8.94
N SER A 115 -3.74 3.46 8.44
CA SER A 115 -4.17 4.60 7.63
C SER A 115 -5.40 5.23 8.28
N SER A 116 -5.56 6.54 8.08
CA SER A 116 -6.70 7.30 8.56
C SER A 116 -7.01 8.34 7.50
N GLU A 117 -8.19 8.24 6.91
CA GLU A 117 -8.63 9.15 5.85
C GLU A 117 -10.04 9.66 6.19
N PRO A 118 -10.37 10.93 5.87
CA PRO A 118 -11.73 11.44 6.06
C PRO A 118 -12.75 10.60 5.28
N SER A 119 -13.88 10.30 5.91
CA SER A 119 -14.97 9.58 5.26
C SER A 119 -15.60 10.43 4.14
N GLU A 120 -15.85 9.83 2.99
CA GLU A 120 -16.56 10.49 1.89
C GLU A 120 -18.05 10.73 2.22
N VAL A 121 -18.63 9.97 3.16
CA VAL A 121 -20.06 10.07 3.52
C VAL A 121 -20.30 11.19 4.49
N ASP A 122 -19.48 11.18 5.55
CA ASP A 122 -19.55 12.12 6.63
C ASP A 122 -18.13 12.63 6.88
N PRO A 123 -17.76 13.76 6.27
CA PRO A 123 -16.42 14.33 6.46
C PRO A 123 -16.08 14.69 7.91
N ALA A 124 -17.05 14.63 8.84
CA ALA A 124 -16.78 14.77 10.28
C ALA A 124 -16.18 13.50 10.90
N ASP A 125 -16.35 12.35 10.26
CA ASP A 125 -15.80 11.06 10.69
C ASP A 125 -14.59 10.66 9.84
N ASP A 126 -13.57 10.11 10.49
CA ASP A 126 -12.44 9.47 9.81
C ASP A 126 -12.68 7.95 9.70
N ILE A 127 -12.28 7.39 8.55
CA ILE A 127 -12.13 5.95 8.34
C ILE A 127 -10.71 5.58 8.73
N THR A 128 -10.56 4.87 9.84
CA THR A 128 -9.28 4.31 10.29
C THR A 128 -9.19 2.83 9.89
N GLN A 129 -8.15 2.48 9.15
CA GLN A 129 -7.83 1.09 8.79
C GLN A 129 -6.57 0.67 9.54
N VAL A 130 -6.61 -0.50 10.21
CA VAL A 130 -5.48 -1.03 10.99
C VAL A 130 -5.24 -2.49 10.60
N VAL A 131 -4.01 -2.80 10.17
CA VAL A 131 -3.55 -4.17 9.98
C VAL A 131 -2.57 -4.50 11.09
N HIS A 132 -2.87 -5.52 11.90
CA HIS A 132 -1.96 -6.08 12.90
C HIS A 132 -1.53 -7.47 12.47
N ILE A 133 -0.23 -7.66 12.29
CA ILE A 133 0.38 -8.93 11.92
C ILE A 133 1.24 -9.38 13.09
N ARG A 134 1.00 -10.59 13.60
CA ARG A 134 1.84 -11.21 14.62
C ARG A 134 2.48 -12.46 14.06
N SER A 135 3.80 -12.39 13.85
CA SER A 135 4.60 -13.52 13.42
C SER A 135 4.97 -14.40 14.60
N VAL A 136 4.77 -15.71 14.48
CA VAL A 136 5.03 -16.70 15.55
C VAL A 136 6.44 -17.30 15.51
N TRP A 137 7.25 -16.98 14.50
CA TRP A 137 8.67 -17.36 14.46
C TRP A 137 9.49 -16.46 13.53
N ARG A 138 10.77 -16.31 13.86
CA ARG A 138 11.74 -15.57 13.05
C ARG A 138 12.61 -16.54 12.26
N ALA A 139 12.57 -16.44 10.93
CA ALA A 139 13.50 -17.18 10.08
C ALA A 139 14.93 -16.71 10.34
N ILE A 140 15.84 -17.63 10.66
CA ILE A 140 17.26 -17.33 10.77
C ILE A 140 17.90 -17.62 9.41
N PRO A 141 18.37 -16.61 8.66
CA PRO A 141 19.02 -16.83 7.38
C PRO A 141 20.16 -17.85 7.49
N GLY A 142 20.16 -18.85 6.62
CA GLY A 142 21.17 -19.92 6.60
C GLY A 142 20.96 -21.04 7.62
N LYS A 143 19.97 -20.96 8.53
CA LYS A 143 19.62 -22.05 9.45
C LYS A 143 18.19 -22.56 9.25
N THR A 144 17.23 -21.65 9.07
CA THR A 144 15.82 -22.01 8.88
C THR A 144 15.46 -21.87 7.41
N VAL A 145 15.06 -22.97 6.78
CA VAL A 145 14.47 -22.93 5.44
C VAL A 145 13.01 -22.56 5.60
N ALA A 146 12.67 -21.31 5.26
CA ALA A 146 11.30 -20.82 5.24
C ALA A 146 10.70 -21.07 3.85
N GLU A 147 9.79 -22.03 3.72
CA GLU A 147 9.02 -22.18 2.49
C GLU A 147 7.93 -21.11 2.43
N ARG A 148 7.70 -20.53 1.25
CA ARG A 148 6.72 -19.44 1.07
C ARG A 148 5.27 -19.83 1.44
N THR A 149 5.00 -21.13 1.42
CA THR A 149 3.70 -21.75 1.72
C THR A 149 3.45 -21.94 3.21
N GLN A 150 4.46 -21.75 4.08
CA GLN A 150 4.29 -21.93 5.52
C GLN A 150 3.61 -20.72 6.15
N ILE A 151 2.40 -20.93 6.64
CA ILE A 151 1.68 -19.96 7.47
C ILE A 151 2.47 -19.75 8.77
N ASN A 152 2.91 -18.52 9.00
CA ASN A 152 3.76 -18.16 10.14
C ASN A 152 3.29 -16.91 10.88
N ALA A 153 2.12 -16.38 10.52
CA ALA A 153 1.57 -15.21 11.16
C ALA A 153 0.06 -15.26 11.30
N THR A 154 -0.44 -14.69 12.38
CA THR A 154 -1.84 -14.30 12.49
C THR A 154 -1.99 -12.87 12.00
N VAL A 155 -3.09 -12.59 11.32
CA VAL A 155 -3.39 -11.27 10.75
C VAL A 155 -4.75 -10.83 11.27
N SER A 156 -4.82 -9.62 11.82
CA SER A 156 -6.04 -8.95 12.21
C SER A 156 -6.16 -7.66 11.39
N TYR A 157 -7.32 -7.42 10.81
CA TYR A 157 -7.60 -6.26 9.98
C TYR A 157 -8.88 -5.58 10.46
N GLY A 158 -8.74 -4.38 11.01
CA GLY A 158 -9.85 -3.58 11.51
C GLY A 158 -10.14 -2.40 10.60
N ILE A 159 -11.41 -2.20 10.24
CA ILE A 159 -11.91 -0.99 9.59
C ILE A 159 -12.89 -0.32 10.56
N ILE A 160 -12.61 0.93 10.93
CA ILE A 160 -13.36 1.68 11.93
C ILE A 160 -13.78 3.02 11.33
N SER A 161 -15.05 3.39 11.47
CA SER A 161 -15.61 4.68 11.05
C SER A 161 -16.59 5.16 12.13
N GLY A 162 -16.22 6.19 12.87
CA GLY A 162 -17.05 6.72 13.98
C GLY A 162 -17.41 5.64 15.02
N PRO A 163 -18.71 5.36 15.26
CA PRO A 163 -19.17 4.31 16.18
C PRO A 163 -19.27 2.92 15.54
N MET A 164 -18.93 2.77 14.26
CA MET A 164 -19.11 1.53 13.50
C MET A 164 -17.75 0.91 13.17
N GLY A 165 -17.71 -0.41 13.04
CA GLY A 165 -16.49 -1.08 12.60
C GLY A 165 -16.66 -2.56 12.33
N VAL A 166 -15.70 -3.14 11.61
CA VAL A 166 -15.62 -4.58 11.36
C VAL A 166 -14.18 -5.03 11.58
N MET A 167 -14.01 -6.13 12.31
CA MET A 167 -12.73 -6.82 12.48
C MET A 167 -12.75 -8.09 11.64
N PHE A 168 -11.67 -8.29 10.90
CA PHE A 168 -11.36 -9.52 10.19
C PHE A 168 -10.14 -10.15 10.83
N GLU A 169 -10.14 -11.46 10.98
CA GLU A 169 -8.98 -12.20 11.48
C GLU A 169 -8.69 -13.40 10.57
N GLY A 170 -7.43 -13.81 10.59
CA GLY A 170 -6.94 -14.85 9.71
C GLY A 170 -5.49 -15.22 9.96
N ALA A 171 -4.94 -15.93 9.01
CA ALA A 171 -3.55 -16.35 9.03
C ALA A 171 -2.94 -16.26 7.63
N GLY A 172 -1.62 -16.05 7.57
CA GLY A 172 -0.87 -15.96 6.34
C GLY A 172 0.63 -16.13 6.55
N SER A 173 1.38 -15.83 5.50
CA SER A 173 2.84 -15.93 5.50
C SER A 173 3.46 -14.54 5.45
N VAL A 174 4.30 -14.19 6.42
CA VAL A 174 5.03 -12.92 6.46
C VAL A 174 6.53 -13.18 6.32
N PHE A 175 7.18 -12.42 5.45
CA PHE A 175 8.62 -12.47 5.20
C PHE A 175 9.20 -11.08 5.42
N TYR A 176 10.28 -10.99 6.18
CA TYR A 176 10.89 -9.71 6.48
C TYR A 176 12.39 -9.81 6.67
N THR A 177 13.06 -8.67 6.50
CA THR A 177 14.47 -8.48 6.79
C THR A 177 14.61 -7.22 7.63
N GLU A 178 15.22 -7.38 8.80
CA GLU A 178 15.66 -6.24 9.61
C GLU A 178 16.93 -5.66 9.01
N ASN A 179 17.03 -4.34 9.02
CA ASN A 179 18.27 -3.70 8.64
C ASN A 179 19.35 -3.91 9.72
N ARG A 180 20.60 -3.56 9.41
CA ARG A 180 21.74 -3.75 10.34
C ARG A 180 21.59 -2.99 11.66
N ARG A 181 20.88 -1.85 11.66
CA ARG A 181 20.65 -1.01 12.83
C ARG A 181 19.46 -1.48 13.68
N ARG A 182 18.64 -2.41 13.17
CA ARG A 182 17.41 -2.90 13.78
C ARG A 182 16.39 -1.79 14.08
N ASP A 183 16.42 -0.70 13.32
CA ASP A 183 15.46 0.41 13.40
C ASP A 183 14.40 0.34 12.30
N THR A 184 14.64 -0.42 11.23
CA THR A 184 13.66 -0.64 10.15
C THR A 184 13.52 -2.12 9.78
N LEU A 185 12.30 -2.49 9.39
CA LEU A 185 11.94 -3.83 8.96
C LEU A 185 11.24 -3.74 7.60
N ASP A 186 11.86 -4.31 6.57
CA ASP A 186 11.32 -4.38 5.20
C ASP A 186 10.75 -5.79 4.98
N GLY A 187 9.53 -5.90 4.45
CA GLY A 187 8.92 -7.21 4.27
C GLY A 187 7.73 -7.26 3.31
N SER A 188 7.19 -8.46 3.15
CA SER A 188 5.95 -8.74 2.44
C SER A 188 5.03 -9.65 3.26
N LEU A 189 3.73 -9.42 3.09
CA LEU A 189 2.67 -10.33 3.50
C LEU A 189 2.21 -11.07 2.25
N GLU A 190 2.32 -12.39 2.27
CA GLU A 190 1.91 -13.28 1.20
C GLU A 190 0.68 -14.07 1.67
N LEU A 191 -0.42 -13.95 0.91
CA LEU A 191 -1.63 -14.75 1.03
C LEU A 191 -2.15 -14.94 2.47
N ALA A 192 -2.70 -13.88 3.06
CA ALA A 192 -3.46 -13.98 4.30
C ALA A 192 -4.95 -14.17 4.00
N LEU A 193 -5.56 -15.24 4.54
CA LEU A 193 -6.99 -15.50 4.41
C LEU A 193 -7.73 -14.93 5.61
N LEU A 194 -8.58 -13.94 5.37
CA LEU A 194 -9.30 -13.18 6.38
C LEU A 194 -10.79 -13.50 6.38
N ARG A 195 -11.38 -13.60 7.57
CA ARG A 195 -12.82 -13.76 7.79
C ARG A 195 -13.30 -12.76 8.84
N PRO A 196 -14.53 -12.23 8.71
CA PRO A 196 -15.09 -11.32 9.70
C PRO A 196 -15.29 -12.06 11.03
N THR A 197 -14.76 -11.50 12.12
CA THR A 197 -14.88 -12.08 13.47
C THR A 197 -15.73 -11.24 14.39
N ARG A 198 -15.69 -9.91 14.25
CA ARG A 198 -16.46 -8.97 15.09
C ARG A 198 -16.98 -7.82 14.27
N ARG A 199 -18.11 -7.26 14.69
CA ARG A 199 -18.74 -6.08 14.09
C ARG A 199 -19.18 -5.17 15.23
N ILE A 200 -19.03 -3.87 15.04
CA ILE A 200 -19.51 -2.86 15.98
C ILE A 200 -20.62 -2.07 15.31
N GLY A 201 -21.74 -1.90 16.01
CA GLY A 201 -22.90 -1.15 15.52
C GLY A 201 -23.54 -1.78 14.28
N GLN A 202 -24.05 -0.95 13.36
CA GLN A 202 -24.73 -1.41 12.13
C GLN A 202 -23.79 -1.45 10.91
N ALA A 203 -22.52 -1.81 11.12
CA ALA A 203 -21.54 -1.86 10.04
C ALA A 203 -22.02 -2.77 8.89
N ALA A 204 -21.98 -2.24 7.67
CA ALA A 204 -22.38 -3.01 6.50
C ALA A 204 -21.44 -4.20 6.29
N ASP A 205 -21.95 -5.22 5.59
CA ASP A 205 -21.14 -6.36 5.21
C ASP A 205 -20.12 -5.94 4.13
N VAL A 206 -18.88 -5.70 4.56
CA VAL A 206 -17.81 -5.21 3.68
C VAL A 206 -17.19 -6.37 2.90
N PHE A 207 -16.85 -7.48 3.56
CA PHE A 207 -16.26 -8.67 2.95
C PHE A 207 -16.79 -9.93 3.63
N GLN A 208 -16.97 -11.01 2.87
CA GLN A 208 -17.32 -12.32 3.46
C GLN A 208 -16.07 -13.15 3.74
N GLN A 209 -15.24 -13.33 2.71
CA GLN A 209 -13.91 -13.91 2.79
C GLN A 209 -12.99 -13.07 1.92
N ALA A 210 -11.87 -12.65 2.49
CA ALA A 210 -10.92 -11.81 1.79
C ALA A 210 -9.52 -12.46 1.80
N GLU A 211 -8.81 -12.31 0.70
CA GLU A 211 -7.38 -12.56 0.61
C GLU A 211 -6.63 -11.24 0.77
N MET A 212 -5.54 -11.23 1.51
CA MET A 212 -4.74 -10.05 1.74
C MET A 212 -3.27 -10.33 1.41
N SER A 213 -2.63 -9.43 0.68
CA SER A 213 -1.20 -9.49 0.36
C SER A 213 -0.62 -8.08 0.33
N GLY A 214 0.70 -7.91 0.43
CA GLY A 214 1.27 -6.57 0.39
C GLY A 214 2.74 -6.49 0.70
N LYS A 215 3.29 -5.28 0.64
CA LYS A 215 4.66 -4.98 1.06
C LYS A 215 4.65 -3.85 2.06
N PHE A 216 5.57 -3.92 3.00
CA PHE A 216 5.65 -2.92 4.06
C PHE A 216 7.10 -2.58 4.38
N ARG A 217 7.26 -1.34 4.88
CA ARG A 217 8.47 -0.87 5.55
C ARG A 217 8.03 -0.28 6.87
N ALA A 218 8.42 -0.91 7.97
CA ALA A 218 8.05 -0.50 9.31
C ALA A 218 9.25 0.03 10.09
N THR A 219 8.99 0.99 10.97
CA THR A 219 9.99 1.55 11.89
C THR A 219 9.86 0.91 13.27
N HIS A 220 10.97 0.68 13.96
CA HIS A 220 10.96 0.09 15.29
C HIS A 220 10.42 1.10 16.32
N ASP A 221 9.19 0.91 16.78
CA ASP A 221 8.58 1.70 17.85
C ASP A 221 7.59 0.84 18.65
N PRO A 222 8.07 0.14 19.70
CA PRO A 222 7.23 -0.73 20.52
C PRO A 222 6.10 0.00 21.24
N ARG A 223 6.28 1.30 21.54
CA ARG A 223 5.25 2.07 22.24
C ARG A 223 4.06 2.31 21.30
N ARG A 224 4.34 2.68 20.05
CA ARG A 224 3.30 2.86 19.02
C ARG A 224 2.57 1.57 18.69
N VAL A 225 3.30 0.44 18.59
CA VAL A 225 2.67 -0.88 18.37
C VAL A 225 1.66 -1.18 19.48
N VAL A 226 2.07 -1.09 20.75
CA VAL A 226 1.18 -1.36 21.89
C VAL A 226 -0.01 -0.39 21.93
N GLN A 227 0.23 0.89 21.67
CA GLN A 227 -0.83 1.90 21.63
C GLN A 227 -1.89 1.56 20.58
N ILE A 228 -1.48 1.29 19.33
CA ILE A 228 -2.39 1.01 18.21
C ILE A 228 -3.15 -0.30 18.45
N VAL A 229 -2.45 -1.36 18.89
CA VAL A 229 -3.08 -2.65 19.19
C VAL A 229 -4.11 -2.51 20.31
N ASN A 230 -3.81 -1.74 21.36
CA ASN A 230 -4.74 -1.52 22.46
C ASN A 230 -5.94 -0.65 22.04
N GLU A 231 -5.72 0.40 21.25
CA GLU A 231 -6.79 1.22 20.68
C GLU A 231 -7.75 0.36 19.85
N MET A 232 -7.19 -0.48 18.95
CA MET A 232 -7.94 -1.42 18.15
C MET A 232 -8.75 -2.38 19.04
N LYS A 233 -8.12 -3.03 20.03
CA LYS A 233 -8.82 -3.93 20.96
C LYS A 233 -9.94 -3.24 21.73
N GLN A 234 -9.67 -2.06 22.29
CA GLN A 234 -10.66 -1.31 23.08
C GLN A 234 -11.90 -0.94 22.26
N ARG A 235 -11.73 -0.59 20.98
CA ARG A 235 -12.85 -0.31 20.08
C ARG A 235 -13.74 -1.55 19.91
N PHE A 236 -13.15 -2.74 19.72
CA PHE A 236 -13.85 -4.00 19.52
C PHE A 236 -14.17 -4.80 20.80
N SER A 237 -13.99 -4.22 21.99
CA SER A 237 -14.28 -4.86 23.28
C SER A 237 -15.46 -4.23 24.03
N ARG A 238 -16.08 -3.16 23.52
CA ARG A 238 -17.15 -2.41 24.22
C ARG A 238 -18.56 -2.94 23.96
N GLU A 239 -18.70 -4.18 23.50
CA GLU A 239 -19.98 -4.87 23.26
C GLU A 239 -20.09 -6.13 24.11
#